data_AF-A0A6J3CDH6-F1
#
_entry.id   AF-A0A6J3CDH6-F1
#
_cell.length_a   1.000
_cell.length_b   1.000
_cell.length_c   1.000
_cell.angle_alpha   90.00
_cell.angle_beta   90.00
_cell.angle_gamma   90.00
#
_symmetry.space_group_name_H-M   'P 1'
#
loop_
_entity.id
_entity.type
_entity.pdbx_description
1 polymer ?
#
loop_
_entity_poly.entity_id
_entity_poly.type
_entity_poly.pdbx_seq_one_letter_code
_entity_poly.pdbx_strand_id
1 'polypeptide(L)'
;MKLYKFPVAEPEMYRFACLLIVCASALAYEVGSDGASAPAIKPPQYNKCLKSLRKAEQVLATHQTNKKMPVTHSERHYAMMLGVLQYAAKLASNTKKPVNYDEVYLTAVDREMPHAWSDPVNVTKIIKEELSLLLARTNDIRDLIDSVCNDKSKVRTSDCNYLVDLIVKEHHKRYNTAAKIVLTLGPLSDLYLNSNAAFERAAKNHSIVPLLLSGYKKEFVNVLPKLTDVYNLLHLHS
;
A
#
# COMPACT_ATOMS: atom_id res chain seq x y z
N MET A 1 49.68 16.14 -6.11
CA MET A 1 48.85 14.93 -6.36
C MET A 1 47.92 14.75 -5.16
N LYS A 2 46.67 15.22 -5.26
CA LYS A 2 45.68 15.16 -4.16
C LYS A 2 44.84 13.90 -4.34
N LEU A 3 44.91 12.98 -3.38
CA LEU A 3 44.04 11.81 -3.31
C LEU A 3 42.64 12.26 -2.88
N TYR A 4 41.71 12.28 -3.83
CA TYR A 4 40.29 12.37 -3.52
C TYR A 4 39.87 11.04 -2.87
N LYS A 5 39.53 11.09 -1.58
CA LYS A 5 38.72 10.04 -0.96
C LYS A 5 37.28 10.23 -1.45
N PHE A 6 36.84 9.39 -2.37
CA PHE A 6 35.42 9.20 -2.63
C PHE A 6 34.78 8.64 -1.35
N PRO A 7 33.69 9.23 -0.84
CA PRO A 7 32.91 8.57 0.19
C PRO A 7 32.36 7.27 -0.40
N VAL A 8 32.53 6.21 0.36
CA VAL A 8 32.12 4.83 0.11
C VAL A 8 30.71 4.80 -0.48
N ALA A 9 30.63 4.48 -1.77
CA ALA A 9 29.41 3.97 -2.38
C ALA A 9 29.28 2.50 -1.93
N GLU A 10 28.24 2.20 -1.16
CA GLU A 10 27.29 1.07 -1.32
C GLU A 10 26.56 0.74 0.00
N PRO A 11 25.30 0.25 -0.01
CA PRO A 11 24.52 -0.15 -1.18
C PRO A 11 23.16 0.57 -1.30
N GLU A 12 22.86 1.05 -2.51
CA GLU A 12 21.51 1.41 -2.95
C GLU A 12 20.60 0.16 -3.14
N MET A 13 20.52 -0.75 -2.16
CA MET A 13 19.72 -1.98 -2.21
C MET A 13 18.47 -1.98 -1.31
N TYR A 14 18.03 -0.82 -0.83
CA TYR A 14 16.89 -0.72 0.08
C TYR A 14 15.84 0.25 -0.45
N ARG A 15 15.09 -0.19 -1.45
CA ARG A 15 14.04 0.60 -2.10
C ARG A 15 12.99 -0.35 -2.67
N PHE A 16 11.68 -0.25 -2.51
CA PHE A 16 10.73 0.41 -1.61
C PHE A 16 9.41 -0.37 -1.84
N ALA A 17 8.45 -0.37 -0.90
CA ALA A 17 7.24 -1.20 -0.99
C ALA A 17 5.93 -0.40 -0.90
N CYS A 18 5.95 0.87 -1.32
CA CYS A 18 4.96 1.84 -0.89
C CYS A 18 3.70 1.95 -1.76
N LEU A 19 3.59 1.45 -2.99
CA LEU A 19 2.48 1.88 -3.83
C LEU A 19 1.11 1.25 -3.50
N LEU A 20 1.09 -0.03 -3.10
CA LEU A 20 -0.15 -0.65 -2.60
C LEU A 20 -0.54 -0.16 -1.21
N ILE A 21 0.47 0.23 -0.46
CA ILE A 21 0.37 0.86 0.86
C ILE A 21 -0.31 2.23 0.68
N VAL A 22 -0.11 2.90 -0.45
CA VAL A 22 -0.35 4.33 -0.62
C VAL A 22 -1.69 4.69 -1.24
N CYS A 23 -2.27 3.86 -2.09
CA CYS A 23 -3.52 4.26 -2.73
C CYS A 23 -4.75 4.01 -1.86
N ALA A 24 -4.53 3.38 -0.71
CA ALA A 24 -5.44 2.39 -0.22
C ALA A 24 -5.64 2.64 1.27
N SER A 25 -6.27 3.72 1.72
CA SER A 25 -6.46 3.89 3.16
C SER A 25 -7.51 4.92 3.64
N ALA A 26 -8.72 4.47 3.96
CA ALA A 26 -9.63 5.19 4.86
C ALA A 26 -10.50 4.16 5.58
N LEU A 27 -10.66 4.44 6.88
CA LEU A 27 -11.54 3.78 7.85
C LEU A 27 -11.15 2.35 8.26
N ALA A 28 -10.38 2.29 9.33
CA ALA A 28 -10.72 1.37 10.42
C ALA A 28 -10.50 2.14 11.72
N TYR A 29 -11.51 2.92 12.12
CA TYR A 29 -11.92 3.19 13.50
C TYR A 29 -13.22 4.01 13.47
N GLU A 30 -14.36 3.34 13.67
CA GLU A 30 -15.39 3.88 14.55
C GLU A 30 -15.67 2.80 15.60
N VAL A 31 -15.54 3.24 16.84
CA VAL A 31 -15.70 2.48 18.08
C VAL A 31 -17.17 2.11 18.21
N GLY A 32 -17.43 0.83 18.45
CA GLY A 32 -18.66 0.44 19.13
C GLY A 32 -18.64 1.05 20.53
N SER A 33 -19.31 2.19 20.69
CA SER A 33 -19.81 2.65 21.97
C SER A 33 -21.32 2.54 21.93
N ASP A 34 -21.82 1.32 22.09
CA ASP A 34 -23.10 1.07 22.74
C ASP A 34 -23.05 -0.33 23.31
N GLY A 35 -23.36 -0.42 24.60
CA GLY A 35 -23.14 -1.60 25.42
C GLY A 35 -23.81 -2.84 24.84
N ALA A 36 -22.99 -3.82 24.45
CA ALA A 36 -23.41 -5.19 24.26
C ALA A 36 -22.23 -6.11 24.56
N SER A 37 -22.51 -7.15 25.36
CA SER A 37 -21.71 -8.34 25.70
C SER A 37 -20.38 -8.51 24.94
N ALA A 38 -19.32 -8.85 25.70
CA ALA A 38 -17.98 -9.18 25.19
C ALA A 38 -18.04 -9.93 23.84
N PRO A 39 -17.54 -9.33 22.74
CA PRO A 39 -17.69 -9.92 21.43
C PRO A 39 -16.88 -11.21 21.38
N ALA A 40 -17.52 -12.29 20.92
CA ALA A 40 -16.79 -13.48 20.49
C ALA A 40 -15.64 -13.03 19.57
N ILE A 41 -14.41 -13.42 19.90
CA ILE A 41 -13.21 -13.03 19.14
C ILE A 41 -13.38 -13.59 17.72
N LYS A 42 -13.84 -12.74 16.80
CA LYS A 42 -13.98 -13.12 15.39
C LYS A 42 -12.59 -13.34 14.82
N PRO A 43 -12.35 -14.42 14.05
CA PRO A 43 -11.06 -14.61 13.42
C PRO A 43 -10.77 -13.45 12.44
N PRO A 44 -9.48 -13.09 12.25
CA PRO A 44 -9.09 -12.08 11.27
C PRO A 44 -9.63 -12.43 9.88
N GLN A 45 -10.00 -11.42 9.11
CA GLN A 45 -10.70 -11.59 7.83
C GLN A 45 -9.73 -11.85 6.66
N TYR A 46 -8.88 -12.88 6.76
CA TYR A 46 -7.83 -13.20 5.80
C TYR A 46 -8.34 -13.28 4.35
N ASN A 47 -9.42 -14.03 4.11
CA ASN A 47 -9.96 -14.23 2.76
C ASN A 47 -10.44 -12.91 2.13
N LYS A 48 -11.19 -12.10 2.90
CA LYS A 48 -11.65 -10.79 2.44
C LYS A 48 -10.45 -9.90 2.11
N CYS A 49 -9.47 -9.81 3.02
CA CYS A 49 -8.29 -8.97 2.84
C CYS A 49 -7.50 -9.36 1.59
N LEU A 50 -7.32 -10.66 1.34
CA LEU A 50 -6.63 -11.15 0.15
C LEU A 50 -7.41 -10.86 -1.15
N LYS A 51 -8.74 -11.03 -1.15
CA LYS A 51 -9.59 -10.70 -2.32
C LYS A 51 -9.51 -9.20 -2.65
N SER A 52 -9.57 -8.33 -1.64
CA SER A 52 -9.42 -6.88 -1.83
C SER A 52 -8.04 -6.50 -2.37
N LEU A 53 -6.98 -7.08 -1.80
CA LEU A 53 -5.60 -6.87 -2.24
C LEU A 53 -5.39 -7.24 -3.71
N ARG A 54 -5.86 -8.43 -4.12
CA ARG A 54 -5.76 -8.88 -5.53
C ARG A 54 -6.50 -7.96 -6.49
N LYS A 55 -7.68 -7.46 -6.10
CA LYS A 55 -8.44 -6.53 -6.93
C LYS A 55 -7.70 -5.19 -7.07
N ALA A 56 -7.10 -4.68 -5.99
CA ALA A 56 -6.27 -3.48 -6.03
C ALA A 56 -5.03 -3.67 -6.91
N GLU A 57 -4.32 -4.80 -6.79
CA GLU A 57 -3.19 -5.20 -7.63
C GLU A 57 -3.58 -5.18 -9.12
N GLN A 58 -4.73 -5.76 -9.46
CA GLN A 58 -5.22 -5.82 -10.84
C GLN A 58 -5.51 -4.43 -11.40
N VAL A 59 -6.20 -3.56 -10.65
CA VAL A 59 -6.48 -2.18 -11.08
C VAL A 59 -5.17 -1.41 -11.28
N LEU A 60 -4.22 -1.49 -10.35
CA LEU A 60 -2.91 -0.85 -10.49
C LEU A 60 -2.19 -1.32 -11.75
N ALA A 61 -2.18 -2.63 -12.02
CA ALA A 61 -1.53 -3.18 -13.21
C ALA A 61 -2.10 -2.60 -14.53
N THR A 62 -3.40 -2.27 -14.58
CA THR A 62 -4.01 -1.64 -15.76
C THR A 62 -3.57 -0.20 -16.01
N HIS A 63 -3.06 0.49 -14.98
CA HIS A 63 -2.57 1.87 -15.08
C HIS A 63 -1.05 1.96 -15.24
N GLN A 64 -0.34 0.82 -15.28
CA GLN A 64 1.09 0.78 -15.49
C GLN A 64 1.44 0.88 -16.98
N THR A 65 2.32 1.82 -17.32
CA THR A 65 2.87 1.98 -18.66
C THR A 65 4.39 1.91 -18.72
N ASN A 66 4.90 1.33 -19.80
CA ASN A 66 6.33 1.33 -20.12
C ASN A 66 6.68 2.32 -21.23
N LYS A 67 5.72 3.16 -21.66
CA LYS A 67 5.88 4.06 -22.79
C LYS A 67 5.91 5.52 -22.32
N LYS A 68 6.75 6.34 -22.97
CA LYS A 68 6.70 7.79 -22.77
C LYS A 68 5.33 8.31 -23.18
N MET A 69 4.68 9.05 -22.28
CA MET A 69 3.34 9.59 -22.48
C MET A 69 3.36 11.08 -22.76
N PRO A 70 2.51 11.58 -23.68
CA PRO A 70 2.22 13.00 -23.78
C PRO A 70 1.68 13.56 -22.44
N VAL A 71 1.89 14.85 -22.22
CA VAL A 71 1.40 15.57 -21.03
C VAL A 71 -0.13 15.50 -20.88
N THR A 72 -0.85 15.38 -21.99
CA THR A 72 -2.32 15.32 -22.02
C THR A 72 -2.90 13.95 -21.63
N HIS A 73 -2.06 12.91 -21.53
CA HIS A 73 -2.52 11.54 -21.30
C HIS A 73 -2.91 11.32 -19.83
N SER A 74 -4.13 10.86 -19.57
CA SER A 74 -4.65 10.64 -18.21
C SER A 74 -3.78 9.71 -17.37
N GLU A 75 -3.21 8.66 -17.98
CA GLU A 75 -2.31 7.72 -17.30
C GLU A 75 -1.05 8.40 -16.74
N ARG A 76 -0.56 9.49 -17.35
CA ARG A 76 0.56 10.28 -16.82
C ARG A 76 0.15 11.02 -15.55
N HIS A 77 -1.03 11.65 -15.57
CA HIS A 77 -1.61 12.34 -14.41
C HIS A 77 -1.91 11.36 -13.27
N TYR A 78 -2.36 10.15 -13.60
CA TYR A 78 -2.55 9.08 -12.65
C TYR A 78 -1.21 8.65 -12.03
N ALA A 79 -0.18 8.39 -12.85
CA ALA A 79 1.16 8.06 -12.37
C ALA A 79 1.75 9.15 -11.47
N MET A 80 1.48 10.43 -11.74
CA MET A 80 1.92 11.51 -10.87
C MET A 80 1.32 11.44 -9.47
N MET A 81 0.01 11.24 -9.39
CA MET A 81 -0.68 11.08 -8.11
C MET A 81 -0.10 9.88 -7.36
N LEU A 82 0.10 8.76 -8.05
CA LEU A 82 0.74 7.58 -7.48
C LEU A 82 2.15 7.90 -6.93
N GLY A 83 2.96 8.65 -7.68
CA GLY A 83 4.30 9.08 -7.26
C GLY A 83 4.28 9.91 -5.99
N VAL A 84 3.47 10.97 -5.95
CA VAL A 84 3.33 11.84 -4.76
C VAL A 84 2.95 11.03 -3.53
N LEU A 85 1.92 10.20 -3.67
CA LEU A 85 1.44 9.40 -2.57
C LEU A 85 2.54 8.38 -2.14
N GLN A 86 3.29 7.80 -3.09
CA GLN A 86 4.41 6.85 -2.83
C GLN A 86 5.49 7.49 -1.98
N TYR A 87 5.89 8.70 -2.38
CA TYR A 87 6.94 9.44 -1.74
C TYR A 87 6.53 9.91 -0.33
N ALA A 88 5.26 10.27 -0.13
CA ALA A 88 4.72 10.61 1.19
C ALA A 88 4.81 9.45 2.19
N ALA A 89 4.44 8.24 1.78
CA ALA A 89 4.57 7.06 2.64
C ALA A 89 6.04 6.75 2.96
N LYS A 90 6.93 6.89 1.97
CA LYS A 90 8.37 6.74 2.17
C LYS A 90 8.92 7.77 3.17
N LEU A 91 8.52 9.03 3.07
CA LEU A 91 8.93 10.05 4.03
C LEU A 91 8.42 9.71 5.43
N ALA A 92 7.15 9.33 5.54
CA ALA A 92 6.54 8.94 6.81
C ALA A 92 7.29 7.75 7.46
N SER A 93 7.69 6.76 6.66
CA SER A 93 8.35 5.56 7.16
C SER A 93 9.80 5.75 7.57
N ASN A 94 10.52 6.72 6.97
CA ASN A 94 11.89 7.07 7.37
C ASN A 94 11.96 7.77 8.72
N THR A 95 10.86 8.38 9.16
CA THR A 95 10.73 8.95 10.50
C THR A 95 10.10 7.90 11.41
N LYS A 96 10.81 7.44 12.46
CA LYS A 96 10.33 6.39 13.39
C LYS A 96 8.95 6.66 14.01
N LYS A 97 8.46 7.90 13.92
CA LYS A 97 7.06 8.36 13.93
C LYS A 97 7.10 9.87 13.67
N PRO A 98 6.62 10.40 12.54
CA PRO A 98 6.58 11.83 12.33
C PRO A 98 5.60 12.47 13.32
N VAL A 99 6.00 13.61 13.90
CA VAL A 99 5.16 14.40 14.82
C VAL A 99 3.99 15.05 14.06
N ASN A 100 4.14 15.24 12.74
CA ASN A 100 3.16 15.89 11.88
C ASN A 100 3.05 15.20 10.50
N TYR A 101 2.02 14.38 10.31
CA TYR A 101 1.77 13.69 9.04
C TYR A 101 1.26 14.61 7.92
N ASP A 102 0.64 15.75 8.26
CA ASP A 102 0.25 16.75 7.26
C ASP A 102 1.47 17.39 6.61
N GLU A 103 2.48 17.72 7.40
CA GLU A 103 3.74 18.30 6.91
C GLU A 103 4.52 17.31 6.04
N VAL A 104 4.57 16.04 6.45
CA VAL A 104 5.15 14.96 5.63
C VAL A 104 4.44 14.87 4.28
N TYR A 105 3.12 14.92 4.29
CA TYR A 105 2.34 14.86 3.06
C TYR A 105 2.57 16.06 2.14
N LEU A 106 2.50 17.28 2.68
CA LEU A 106 2.70 18.49 1.88
C LEU A 106 4.13 18.58 1.33
N THR A 107 5.13 18.16 2.10
CA THR A 107 6.52 18.05 1.64
C THR A 107 6.62 17.07 0.47
N ALA A 108 5.87 15.97 0.51
CA ALA A 108 5.85 15.01 -0.57
C ALA A 108 5.19 15.55 -1.84
N VAL A 109 4.06 16.26 -1.69
CA VAL A 109 3.38 16.92 -2.81
C VAL A 109 4.33 17.91 -3.50
N ASP A 110 5.01 18.76 -2.73
CA ASP A 110 5.92 19.79 -3.25
C ASP A 110 7.12 19.18 -3.99
N ARG A 111 7.74 18.15 -3.42
CA ARG A 111 8.95 17.54 -3.98
C ARG A 111 8.68 16.58 -5.12
N GLU A 112 7.70 15.71 -4.98
CA GLU A 112 7.52 14.59 -5.89
C GLU A 112 6.68 14.96 -7.12
N MET A 113 5.80 15.96 -7.02
CA MET A 113 4.96 16.35 -8.15
C MET A 113 5.76 16.77 -9.39
N PRO A 114 6.82 17.62 -9.30
CA PRO A 114 7.66 17.92 -10.47
C PRO A 114 8.42 16.69 -11.00
N HIS A 115 8.91 15.83 -10.11
CA HIS A 115 9.63 14.61 -10.49
C HIS A 115 8.71 13.64 -11.23
N ALA A 116 7.57 13.30 -10.65
CA ALA A 116 6.59 12.42 -11.24
C ALA A 116 5.95 13.00 -12.50
N TRP A 117 5.84 14.33 -12.59
CA TRP A 117 5.47 15.00 -13.84
C TRP A 117 6.52 14.75 -14.91
N SER A 118 7.81 14.90 -14.60
CA SER A 118 8.90 14.78 -15.58
C SER A 118 9.15 13.35 -16.07
N ASP A 119 8.98 12.34 -15.20
CA ASP A 119 9.27 10.94 -15.50
C ASP A 119 8.22 9.95 -14.94
N PRO A 120 7.02 9.88 -15.55
CA PRO A 120 5.97 8.94 -15.13
C PRO A 120 6.33 7.46 -15.37
N VAL A 121 7.28 7.19 -16.26
CA VAL A 121 7.74 5.82 -16.55
C VAL A 121 8.57 5.30 -15.39
N ASN A 122 9.49 6.11 -14.85
CA ASN A 122 10.23 5.73 -13.66
C ASN A 122 9.32 5.52 -12.45
N VAL A 123 8.31 6.37 -12.26
CA VAL A 123 7.30 6.18 -11.21
C VAL A 123 6.63 4.81 -11.38
N THR A 124 6.14 4.49 -12.58
CA THR A 124 5.52 3.19 -12.88
C THR A 124 6.48 2.02 -12.65
N LYS A 125 7.74 2.17 -13.00
CA LYS A 125 8.76 1.13 -12.79
C LYS A 125 8.95 0.85 -11.31
N ILE A 126 9.15 1.90 -10.50
CA ILE A 126 9.30 1.80 -9.05
C ILE A 126 8.10 1.02 -8.50
N ILE A 127 6.89 1.46 -8.82
CA ILE A 127 5.64 0.83 -8.41
C ILE A 127 5.63 -0.68 -8.66
N LYS A 128 6.03 -1.09 -9.86
CA LYS A 128 6.03 -2.50 -10.26
C LYS A 128 7.04 -3.34 -9.46
N GLU A 129 8.20 -2.77 -9.14
CA GLU A 129 9.19 -3.41 -8.27
C GLU A 129 8.63 -3.57 -6.86
N GLU A 130 7.93 -2.56 -6.34
CA GLU A 130 7.27 -2.59 -5.03
C GLU A 130 6.20 -3.70 -4.93
N LEU A 131 5.37 -3.82 -5.98
CA LEU A 131 4.37 -4.90 -6.08
C LEU A 131 5.02 -6.28 -6.04
N SER A 132 6.11 -6.44 -6.79
CA SER A 132 6.81 -7.72 -6.91
C SER A 132 7.42 -8.14 -5.58
N LEU A 133 7.97 -7.19 -4.81
CA LEU A 133 8.46 -7.45 -3.45
C LEU A 133 7.33 -7.85 -2.50
N LEU A 134 6.19 -7.15 -2.54
CA LEU A 134 5.04 -7.51 -1.71
C LEU A 134 4.56 -8.94 -2.00
N LEU A 135 4.43 -9.30 -3.29
CA LEU A 135 4.04 -10.64 -3.70
C LEU A 135 5.02 -11.65 -3.12
N ALA A 136 6.33 -11.46 -3.31
CA ALA A 136 7.34 -12.35 -2.76
C ALA A 136 7.26 -12.51 -1.22
N ARG A 137 6.94 -11.43 -0.49
CA ARG A 137 6.82 -11.44 0.98
C ARG A 137 5.49 -12.01 1.49
N THR A 138 4.48 -12.13 0.63
CA THR A 138 3.14 -12.61 1.01
C THR A 138 2.75 -13.93 0.37
N ASN A 139 3.51 -14.47 -0.58
CA ASN A 139 3.19 -15.72 -1.28
C ASN A 139 2.82 -16.87 -0.34
N ASP A 140 3.64 -17.15 0.67
CA ASP A 140 3.40 -18.24 1.62
C ASP A 140 2.02 -18.16 2.31
N ILE A 141 1.60 -16.96 2.74
CA ILE A 141 0.30 -16.79 3.39
C ILE A 141 -0.84 -16.75 2.36
N ARG A 142 -0.60 -16.25 1.15
CA ARG A 142 -1.58 -16.26 0.05
C ARG A 142 -1.92 -17.69 -0.35
N ASP A 143 -0.91 -18.55 -0.47
CA ASP A 143 -1.06 -19.96 -0.81
C ASP A 143 -1.82 -20.70 0.30
N LEU A 144 -1.51 -20.41 1.57
CA LEU A 144 -2.26 -20.94 2.70
C LEU A 144 -3.74 -20.53 2.65
N ILE A 145 -4.02 -19.24 2.45
CA ILE A 145 -5.39 -18.72 2.37
C ILE A 145 -6.13 -19.37 1.19
N ASP A 146 -5.50 -19.46 0.00
CA ASP A 146 -6.12 -20.06 -1.17
C ASP A 146 -6.42 -21.54 -0.98
N SER A 147 -5.50 -22.27 -0.34
CA SER A 147 -5.67 -23.69 -0.03
C SER A 147 -6.84 -23.93 0.93
N VAL A 148 -6.94 -23.13 2.00
CA VAL A 148 -7.94 -23.30 3.06
C VAL A 148 -9.29 -22.71 2.67
N CYS A 149 -9.30 -21.52 2.08
CA CYS A 149 -10.50 -20.77 1.71
C CYS A 149 -10.95 -20.99 0.26
N ASN A 150 -10.47 -22.04 -0.40
CA ASN A 150 -10.83 -22.37 -1.78
C ASN A 150 -12.36 -22.39 -1.97
N ASP A 151 -12.90 -21.60 -2.90
CA ASP A 151 -14.35 -21.51 -3.14
C ASP A 151 -14.96 -22.87 -3.58
N LYS A 152 -14.13 -23.84 -4.03
CA LYS A 152 -14.56 -25.22 -4.35
C LYS A 152 -14.77 -26.12 -3.11
N SER A 153 -14.20 -25.78 -1.96
CA SER A 153 -14.20 -26.64 -0.76
C SER A 153 -15.52 -26.62 0.01
N LYS A 154 -16.48 -25.76 -0.37
CA LYS A 154 -17.75 -25.50 0.36
C LYS A 154 -17.56 -25.08 1.82
N VAL A 155 -16.34 -24.78 2.25
CA VAL A 155 -16.04 -24.30 3.60
C VAL A 155 -16.61 -22.89 3.75
N ARG A 156 -17.33 -22.63 4.85
CA ARG A 156 -17.84 -21.28 5.12
C ARG A 156 -16.66 -20.32 5.31
N THR A 157 -16.80 -19.08 4.85
CA THR A 157 -15.74 -18.08 4.96
C THR A 157 -15.30 -17.84 6.41
N SER A 158 -16.21 -17.95 7.39
CA SER A 158 -15.89 -17.89 8.82
C SER A 158 -14.92 -18.99 9.25
N ASP A 159 -15.18 -20.21 8.80
CA ASP A 159 -14.47 -21.42 9.21
C ASP A 159 -13.09 -21.45 8.55
N CYS A 160 -13.00 -20.98 7.31
CA CYS A 160 -11.73 -20.85 6.61
C CYS A 160 -10.81 -19.82 7.29
N ASN A 161 -11.34 -18.65 7.66
CA ASN A 161 -10.56 -17.62 8.37
C ASN A 161 -10.10 -18.11 9.75
N TYR A 162 -10.92 -18.89 10.44
CA TYR A 162 -10.55 -19.53 11.72
C TYR A 162 -9.40 -20.54 11.54
N LEU A 163 -9.49 -21.41 10.53
CA LEU A 163 -8.45 -22.40 10.23
C LEU A 163 -7.13 -21.74 9.83
N VAL A 164 -7.17 -20.68 8.99
CA VAL A 164 -5.98 -19.90 8.67
C VAL A 164 -5.37 -19.28 9.92
N ASP A 165 -6.18 -18.69 10.81
CA ASP A 165 -5.68 -18.08 12.05
C ASP A 165 -5.01 -19.10 12.97
N LEU A 166 -5.56 -20.31 13.05
CA LEU A 166 -5.00 -21.41 13.83
C LEU A 166 -3.62 -21.82 13.28
N ILE A 167 -3.52 -22.02 11.96
CA ILE A 167 -2.26 -22.40 11.29
C ILE A 167 -1.21 -21.29 11.41
N VAL A 168 -1.61 -20.02 11.31
CA VAL A 168 -0.71 -18.87 11.50
C VAL A 168 -0.15 -18.85 12.93
N LYS A 169 -0.97 -19.13 13.95
CA LYS A 169 -0.52 -19.18 15.35
C LYS A 169 0.41 -20.36 15.60
N GLU A 170 0.09 -21.53 15.07
CA GLU A 170 0.91 -22.74 15.20
C GLU A 170 2.28 -22.57 14.52
N HIS A 171 2.31 -21.99 13.32
CA HIS A 171 3.51 -21.77 12.53
C HIS A 171 3.92 -20.29 12.47
N HIS A 172 3.88 -19.60 13.61
CA HIS A 172 4.10 -18.15 13.72
C HIS A 172 5.42 -17.66 13.08
N LYS A 173 6.53 -18.42 13.18
CA LYS A 173 7.81 -18.02 12.58
C LYS A 173 7.74 -17.89 11.05
N ARG A 174 6.89 -18.69 10.41
CA ARG A 174 6.71 -18.70 8.95
C ARG A 174 5.69 -17.67 8.50
N TYR A 175 4.52 -17.65 9.13
CA TYR A 175 3.37 -16.91 8.60
C TYR A 175 3.09 -15.57 9.25
N ASN A 176 3.56 -15.30 10.49
CA ASN A 176 3.09 -14.14 11.26
C ASN A 176 3.34 -12.80 10.57
N THR A 177 4.54 -12.58 10.02
CA THR A 177 4.86 -11.32 9.34
C THR A 177 4.04 -11.16 8.06
N ALA A 178 3.96 -12.21 7.23
CA ALA A 178 3.19 -12.21 5.99
C ALA A 178 1.68 -12.02 6.25
N ALA A 179 1.15 -12.68 7.28
CA ALA A 179 -0.22 -12.53 7.76
C ALA A 179 -0.53 -11.09 8.20
N LYS A 180 0.36 -10.47 8.99
CA LYS A 180 0.21 -9.06 9.39
C LYS A 180 0.20 -8.13 8.18
N ILE A 181 1.06 -8.38 7.19
CA ILE A 181 1.09 -7.60 5.94
C ILE A 181 -0.27 -7.70 5.23
N VAL A 182 -0.77 -8.91 4.98
CA VAL A 182 -2.07 -9.11 4.29
C VAL A 182 -3.23 -8.50 5.06
N LEU A 183 -3.31 -8.70 6.38
CA LEU A 183 -4.37 -8.15 7.21
C LEU A 183 -4.33 -6.63 7.31
N THR A 184 -3.13 -6.03 7.25
CA THR A 184 -3.00 -4.58 7.23
C THR A 184 -3.35 -4.04 5.84
N LEU A 185 -2.94 -4.71 4.76
CA LEU A 185 -3.21 -4.27 3.38
C LEU A 185 -4.65 -4.49 2.91
N GLY A 186 -5.43 -5.37 3.54
CA GLY A 186 -6.81 -5.64 3.14
C GLY A 186 -7.73 -4.41 3.23
N PRO A 187 -7.94 -3.82 4.43
CA PRO A 187 -8.74 -2.61 4.61
C PRO A 187 -8.18 -1.43 3.80
N LEU A 188 -6.86 -1.44 3.62
CA LEU A 188 -6.19 -0.47 2.81
C LEU A 188 -6.69 -0.57 1.35
N SER A 189 -6.56 -1.74 0.74
CA SER A 189 -7.02 -2.05 -0.62
C SER A 189 -8.47 -1.67 -0.87
N ASP A 190 -9.36 -1.87 0.11
CA ASP A 190 -10.76 -1.46 0.02
C ASP A 190 -10.93 0.06 -0.21
N LEU A 191 -10.16 0.92 0.47
CA LEU A 191 -10.24 2.35 0.18
C LEU A 191 -9.80 2.64 -1.24
N TYR A 192 -8.67 2.10 -1.68
CA TYR A 192 -8.16 2.42 -3.01
C TYR A 192 -9.22 2.18 -4.06
N LEU A 193 -9.90 1.04 -3.95
CA LEU A 193 -10.98 0.66 -4.84
C LEU A 193 -12.17 1.63 -4.77
N ASN A 194 -12.48 2.17 -3.59
CA ASN A 194 -13.52 3.19 -3.41
C ASN A 194 -13.11 4.56 -3.98
N SER A 195 -11.83 4.93 -3.88
CA SER A 195 -11.28 6.21 -4.35
C SER A 195 -10.88 6.20 -5.82
N ASN A 196 -10.73 5.01 -6.43
CA ASN A 196 -10.22 4.86 -7.80
C ASN A 196 -11.05 5.63 -8.83
N ALA A 197 -12.38 5.69 -8.68
CA ALA A 197 -13.22 6.46 -9.59
C ALA A 197 -12.93 7.97 -9.54
N ALA A 198 -12.63 8.51 -8.36
CA ALA A 198 -12.26 9.91 -8.19
C ALA A 198 -10.85 10.17 -8.78
N PHE A 199 -9.93 9.23 -8.59
CA PHE A 199 -8.58 9.25 -9.14
C PHE A 199 -8.58 9.28 -10.66
N GLU A 200 -9.30 8.35 -11.29
CA GLU A 200 -9.45 8.32 -12.74
C GLU A 200 -10.08 9.59 -13.29
N ARG A 201 -11.10 10.12 -12.59
CA ARG A 201 -11.75 11.38 -12.98
C ARG A 201 -10.78 12.55 -12.92
N ALA A 202 -10.02 12.67 -11.84
CA ALA A 202 -9.04 13.75 -11.69
C ALA A 202 -7.91 13.63 -12.71
N ALA A 203 -7.48 12.41 -13.03
CA ALA A 203 -6.49 12.14 -14.06
C ALA A 203 -6.99 12.50 -15.46
N LYS A 204 -8.24 12.16 -15.78
CA LYS A 204 -8.90 12.51 -17.06
C LYS A 204 -9.10 14.03 -17.21
N ASN A 205 -9.42 14.71 -16.12
CA ASN A 205 -9.69 16.15 -16.10
C ASN A 205 -8.46 17.02 -15.80
N HIS A 206 -7.27 16.41 -15.68
CA HIS A 206 -6.01 17.08 -15.28
C HIS A 206 -6.12 17.86 -13.96
N SER A 207 -7.01 17.45 -13.06
CA SER A 207 -7.29 18.11 -11.78
C SER A 207 -6.61 17.38 -10.60
N ILE A 208 -5.41 16.86 -10.83
CA ILE A 208 -4.64 16.10 -9.82
C ILE A 208 -4.23 16.99 -8.64
N VAL A 209 -3.73 18.20 -8.89
CA VAL A 209 -3.29 19.12 -7.82
C VAL A 209 -4.45 19.49 -6.88
N PRO A 210 -5.63 19.94 -7.38
CA PRO A 210 -6.80 20.16 -6.53
C PRO A 210 -7.23 18.92 -5.74
N LEU A 211 -7.22 17.74 -6.38
CA LEU A 211 -7.57 16.49 -5.71
C LEU A 211 -6.61 16.20 -4.54
N LEU A 212 -5.29 16.26 -4.77
CA LEU A 212 -4.29 16.00 -3.75
C LEU A 212 -4.36 17.00 -2.59
N LEU A 213 -4.53 18.30 -2.88
CA LEU A 213 -4.46 19.34 -1.85
C LEU A 213 -5.77 19.50 -1.06
N SER A 214 -6.92 19.27 -1.68
CA SER A 214 -8.23 19.64 -1.08
C SER A 214 -9.25 18.50 -1.04
N GLY A 215 -9.23 17.59 -2.02
CA GLY A 215 -10.21 16.50 -2.11
C GLY A 215 -9.80 15.23 -1.36
N TYR A 216 -8.49 14.96 -1.27
CA TYR A 216 -7.97 13.66 -0.82
C TYR A 216 -6.96 13.76 0.33
N LYS A 217 -6.46 14.97 0.64
CA LYS A 217 -5.44 15.20 1.66
C LYS A 217 -5.78 14.54 3.00
N LYS A 218 -6.97 14.80 3.54
CA LYS A 218 -7.37 14.32 4.88
C LYS A 218 -7.47 12.79 4.93
N GLU A 219 -8.01 12.18 3.88
CA GLU A 219 -8.14 10.72 3.78
C GLU A 219 -6.75 10.07 3.77
N PHE A 220 -5.82 10.61 2.99
CA PHE A 220 -4.48 10.06 2.86
C PHE A 220 -3.54 10.39 4.03
N VAL A 221 -3.70 11.52 4.71
CA VAL A 221 -2.87 11.84 5.89
C VAL A 221 -3.17 10.89 7.06
N ASN A 222 -4.45 10.53 7.25
CA ASN A 222 -4.92 9.70 8.38
C ASN A 222 -4.34 8.28 8.40
N VAL A 223 -3.66 7.89 7.34
CA VAL A 223 -3.28 6.49 7.11
C VAL A 223 -1.81 6.25 6.98
N LEU A 224 -1.03 7.32 6.76
CA LEU A 224 0.43 7.32 6.80
C LEU A 224 1.01 6.58 8.03
N PRO A 225 0.38 6.60 9.23
CA PRO A 225 0.82 5.74 10.34
C PRO A 225 0.77 4.24 10.02
N LYS A 226 -0.37 3.75 9.48
CA LYS A 226 -0.52 2.33 9.12
C LYS A 226 0.43 1.93 8.00
N LEU A 227 0.77 2.89 7.12
CA LEU A 227 1.72 2.69 6.03
C LEU A 227 3.15 2.49 6.56
N THR A 228 3.47 3.25 7.61
CA THR A 228 4.72 3.10 8.35
C THR A 228 4.84 1.71 8.99
N ASP A 229 3.74 1.18 9.54
CA ASP A 229 3.73 -0.16 10.14
C ASP A 229 3.99 -1.26 9.10
N VAL A 230 3.34 -1.22 7.93
CA VAL A 230 3.58 -2.19 6.85
C VAL A 230 5.00 -2.08 6.30
N TYR A 231 5.50 -0.86 6.13
CA TYR A 231 6.89 -0.63 5.74
C TYR A 231 7.86 -1.30 6.71
N ASN A 232 7.69 -1.07 8.01
CA ASN A 232 8.51 -1.70 9.03
C ASN A 232 8.43 -3.23 8.95
N LEU A 233 7.24 -3.80 8.76
CA LEU A 233 7.07 -5.25 8.61
C LEU A 233 7.78 -5.84 7.38
N LEU A 234 7.88 -5.10 6.28
CA LEU A 234 8.57 -5.53 5.06
C LEU A 234 10.11 -5.44 5.19
N HIS A 235 10.62 -4.61 6.10
CA HIS A 235 12.04 -4.27 6.21
C HIS A 235 12.71 -4.70 7.53
N LEU A 236 11.97 -5.17 8.54
CA LEU A 236 12.53 -5.62 9.84
C LEU A 236 13.25 -6.99 9.80
N HIS A 237 13.33 -7.65 8.63
CA HIS A 237 13.91 -9.00 8.48
C HIS A 237 14.87 -9.12 7.28
N SER A 238 15.53 -8.02 6.89
CA SER A 238 16.64 -8.02 5.92
C SER A 238 17.96 -7.73 6.62
#